data_AF-A0A7K3RZ34-F1
#
_entry.id   AF-A0A7K3RZ34-F1
#
_cell.length_a   1.000
_cell.length_b   1.000
_cell.length_c   1.000
_cell.angle_alpha   90.00
_cell.angle_beta   90.00
_cell.angle_gamma   90.00
#
_symmetry.space_group_name_H-M   'P 1'
#
loop_
_entity.id
_entity.type
_entity.pdbx_description
1 polymer ?
#
loop_
_entity_poly.entity_id
_entity_poly.type
_entity_poly.pdbx_seq_one_letter_code
_entity_poly.pdbx_strand_id
1 'polypeptide(L)'
;MTIPAETLTVVARAMYEATMRPFLHIQSGRPVGESWEQLTEHHQGTYLIKVRKALESETFADYYAWLTLPERLLGPGSAFEAEHGCPPEADEDTERTRGHRAEYHIVQHLLRVDDGALLTESAA
;
A
#
# COMPACT_ATOMS: atom_id res chain seq x y z
N MET A 1 -7.89 -19.22 -5.45
CA MET A 1 -6.82 -19.43 -4.45
C MET A 1 -7.14 -18.56 -3.25
N THR A 2 -7.17 -19.10 -2.04
CA THR A 2 -7.45 -18.33 -0.82
C THR A 2 -6.13 -18.07 -0.11
N ILE A 3 -5.71 -16.82 -0.02
CA ILE A 3 -4.46 -16.43 0.66
C ILE A 3 -4.68 -16.52 2.17
N PRO A 4 -3.81 -17.21 2.93
CA PRO A 4 -3.91 -17.29 4.38
C PRO A 4 -3.88 -15.92 5.06
N ALA A 5 -4.62 -15.75 6.15
CA ALA A 5 -4.68 -14.48 6.88
C ALA A 5 -3.31 -14.04 7.42
N GLU A 6 -2.48 -15.00 7.85
CA GLU A 6 -1.12 -14.74 8.34
C GLU A 6 -0.22 -14.19 7.23
N THR A 7 -0.31 -14.73 6.01
CA THR A 7 0.40 -14.23 4.82
C THR A 7 0.03 -12.78 4.53
N LEU A 8 -1.27 -12.44 4.60
CA LEU A 8 -1.72 -11.04 4.43
C LEU A 8 -1.13 -10.11 5.49
N THR A 9 -1.02 -10.55 6.74
CA THR A 9 -0.40 -9.79 7.82
C THR A 9 1.09 -9.58 7.59
N VAL A 10 1.82 -10.61 7.15
CA VAL A 10 3.25 -10.49 6.83
C VAL A 10 3.48 -9.48 5.70
N VAL A 11 2.66 -9.53 4.64
CA VAL A 11 2.76 -8.60 3.51
C VAL A 11 2.37 -7.18 3.93
N ALA A 12 1.33 -7.02 4.74
CA ALA A 12 0.93 -5.70 5.26
C ALA A 12 2.03 -5.08 6.11
N ARG A 13 2.67 -5.88 6.97
CA ARG A 13 3.84 -5.48 7.74
C ARG A 13 4.99 -5.08 6.83
N ALA A 14 5.35 -5.92 5.86
CA ALA A 14 6.44 -5.64 4.94
C ALA A 14 6.19 -4.36 4.13
N MET A 15 4.97 -4.14 3.67
CA MET A 15 4.55 -2.91 3.00
C MET A 15 4.76 -1.68 3.90
N TYR A 16 4.31 -1.72 5.15
CA TYR A 16 4.50 -0.62 6.11
C TYR A 16 5.98 -0.33 6.38
N GLU A 17 6.74 -1.38 6.72
CA GLU A 17 8.14 -1.30 7.13
C GLU A 17 9.06 -0.88 5.98
N ALA A 18 8.70 -1.17 4.73
CA ALA A 18 9.49 -0.82 3.56
C ALA A 18 9.12 0.53 2.91
N THR A 19 7.94 1.08 3.20
CA THR A 19 7.47 2.33 2.57
C THR A 19 7.25 3.45 3.58
N MET A 20 6.20 3.38 4.38
CA MET A 20 5.77 4.46 5.27
C MET A 20 6.78 4.72 6.38
N ARG A 21 7.32 3.68 7.01
CA ARG A 21 8.27 3.85 8.12
C ARG A 21 9.58 4.55 7.69
N PRO A 22 10.23 4.18 6.56
CA PRO A 22 11.33 4.94 5.99
C PRO A 22 10.95 6.36 5.58
N PHE A 23 9.78 6.55 4.97
CA PHE A 23 9.30 7.87 4.55
C PHE A 23 9.16 8.83 5.74
N LEU A 24 8.50 8.38 6.81
CA LEU A 24 8.35 9.15 8.05
C LEU A 24 9.70 9.48 8.68
N HIS A 25 10.65 8.56 8.64
CA HIS A 25 12.00 8.80 9.14
C HIS A 25 12.72 9.89 8.33
N ILE A 26 12.68 9.79 6.99
CA ILE A 26 13.33 10.75 6.09
C ILE A 26 12.71 12.15 6.22
N GLN A 27 11.38 12.25 6.23
CA GLN A 27 10.71 13.55 6.28
C GLN A 27 10.78 14.25 7.64
N SER A 28 10.68 13.49 8.74
CA SER A 28 10.63 14.10 10.08
C SER A 28 12.00 14.48 10.64
N GLY A 29 13.08 13.91 10.10
CA GLY A 29 14.43 14.04 10.66
C GLY A 29 14.56 13.50 12.09
N ARG A 30 13.55 12.76 12.58
CA ARG A 30 13.44 12.20 13.93
C ARG A 30 13.76 10.69 13.90
N PRO A 31 13.98 10.04 15.07
CA PRO A 31 14.15 8.59 15.14
C PRO A 31 13.06 7.86 14.36
N VAL A 32 13.45 6.70 13.80
CA VAL A 32 12.62 5.83 12.96
C VAL A 32 11.20 5.75 13.53
N GLY A 33 10.19 5.97 12.70
CA GLY A 33 8.77 5.91 13.09
C GLY A 33 8.40 4.59 13.78
N GLU A 34 7.22 4.58 14.40
CA GLU A 34 6.66 3.43 15.12
C GLU A 34 6.87 2.12 14.35
N SER A 35 7.31 1.05 15.01
CA SER A 35 7.36 -0.27 14.37
C SER A 35 5.94 -0.80 14.16
N TRP A 36 5.79 -1.81 13.30
CA TRP A 36 4.50 -2.47 13.07
C TRP A 36 3.78 -2.88 14.36
N GLU A 37 4.50 -3.43 15.33
CA GLU A 37 3.97 -3.88 16.61
C GLU A 37 3.47 -2.73 17.51
N GLN A 38 3.92 -1.51 17.24
CA GLN A 38 3.53 -0.31 17.97
C GLN A 38 2.30 0.36 17.35
N LEU A 39 1.91 -0.02 16.12
CA LEU A 39 0.72 0.50 15.47
C LEU A 39 -0.56 0.01 16.17
N THR A 40 -1.58 0.86 16.18
CA THR A 40 -2.92 0.46 16.61
C THR A 40 -3.50 -0.61 15.67
N GLU A 41 -4.40 -1.45 16.19
CA GLU A 41 -5.11 -2.45 15.37
C GLU A 41 -5.85 -1.81 14.19
N HIS A 42 -6.39 -0.60 14.38
CA HIS A 42 -7.01 0.17 13.31
C HIS A 42 -6.03 0.51 12.19
N HIS A 43 -4.84 1.02 12.53
CA HIS A 43 -3.80 1.32 11.54
C HIS A 43 -3.32 0.05 10.83
N GLN A 44 -3.04 -1.03 11.56
CA GLN A 44 -2.69 -2.32 10.96
C GLN A 44 -3.78 -2.81 10.00
N GLY A 45 -5.05 -2.66 10.39
CA GLY A 45 -6.23 -2.95 9.57
C GLY A 45 -6.25 -2.20 8.24
N THR A 46 -5.85 -0.92 8.22
CA THR A 46 -5.74 -0.14 6.99
C THR A 46 -4.71 -0.72 6.03
N TYR A 47 -3.54 -1.17 6.52
CA TYR A 47 -2.55 -1.83 5.68
C TYR A 47 -3.07 -3.18 5.14
N LEU A 48 -3.79 -3.96 5.95
CA LEU A 48 -4.42 -5.19 5.48
C LEU A 48 -5.45 -4.94 4.35
N ILE A 49 -6.26 -3.89 4.46
CA ILE A 49 -7.20 -3.50 3.40
C ILE A 49 -6.44 -3.09 2.14
N LYS A 50 -5.38 -2.28 2.27
CA LYS A 50 -4.53 -1.90 1.14
C LYS A 50 -3.91 -3.11 0.44
N VAL A 51 -3.41 -4.10 1.18
CA VAL A 51 -2.87 -5.36 0.61
C VAL A 51 -3.95 -6.09 -0.20
N ARG A 52 -5.13 -6.29 0.38
CA ARG A 52 -6.25 -6.95 -0.31
C ARG A 52 -6.63 -6.20 -1.58
N LYS A 53 -6.70 -4.88 -1.53
CA LYS A 53 -7.00 -4.05 -2.69
C LYS A 53 -5.92 -4.07 -3.76
N ALA A 54 -4.64 -4.06 -3.37
CA ALA A 54 -3.56 -4.23 -4.32
C ALA A 54 -3.64 -5.60 -5.03
N LEU A 55 -4.08 -6.67 -4.35
CA LEU A 55 -4.25 -8.00 -4.94
C LEU A 55 -5.48 -8.13 -5.86
N GLU A 56 -6.57 -7.46 -5.50
CA GLU A 56 -7.79 -7.42 -6.32
C GLU A 56 -7.63 -6.52 -7.56
N SER A 57 -6.62 -5.64 -7.57
CA SER A 57 -6.38 -4.68 -8.64
C SER A 57 -5.44 -5.26 -9.70
N GLU A 58 -5.93 -5.36 -10.94
CA GLU A 58 -5.14 -5.84 -12.08
C GLU A 58 -3.94 -4.93 -12.38
N THR A 59 -4.13 -3.62 -12.23
CA THR A 59 -3.10 -2.62 -12.48
C THR A 59 -2.88 -1.69 -11.28
N PHE A 60 -1.76 -0.95 -11.31
CA PHE A 60 -1.54 0.15 -10.36
C PHE A 60 -2.62 1.24 -10.48
N ALA A 61 -3.10 1.51 -11.69
CA ALA A 61 -4.13 2.52 -11.90
C ALA A 61 -5.45 2.16 -11.20
N ASP A 62 -5.86 0.89 -11.22
CA ASP A 62 -7.07 0.40 -10.52
C ASP A 62 -6.91 0.53 -8.99
N TYR A 63 -5.75 0.14 -8.48
CA TYR A 63 -5.41 0.26 -7.06
C TYR A 63 -5.42 1.73 -6.61
N TYR A 64 -4.80 2.60 -7.40
CA TYR A 64 -4.69 4.02 -7.08
C TYR A 64 -6.02 4.76 -7.20
N ALA A 65 -6.86 4.37 -8.17
CA ALA A 65 -8.23 4.87 -8.28
C ALA A 65 -9.04 4.55 -7.02
N TRP A 66 -8.90 3.34 -6.46
CA TRP A 66 -9.55 2.99 -5.19
C TRP A 66 -9.05 3.83 -4.02
N LEU A 67 -7.73 4.02 -3.90
CA LEU A 67 -7.13 4.81 -2.81
C LEU A 67 -7.58 6.27 -2.82
N THR A 68 -7.70 6.86 -4.01
CA THR A 68 -8.05 8.27 -4.21
C THR A 68 -9.56 8.48 -4.38
N LEU A 69 -10.36 7.42 -4.41
CA LEU A 69 -11.82 7.50 -4.58
C LEU A 69 -12.48 8.45 -3.58
N PRO A 70 -12.17 8.42 -2.27
CA PRO A 70 -12.80 9.35 -1.33
C PRO A 70 -12.58 10.81 -1.70
N GLU A 71 -11.36 11.16 -2.16
CA GLU A 71 -11.01 12.53 -2.55
C GLU A 71 -11.71 12.93 -3.85
N ARG A 72 -11.77 12.02 -4.82
CA ARG A 72 -12.44 12.23 -6.11
C ARG A 72 -13.97 12.38 -5.94
N LEU A 73 -14.56 11.71 -4.95
CA LEU A 73 -16.00 11.80 -4.66
C LEU A 73 -16.42 13.16 -4.06
N LEU A 74 -15.50 13.92 -3.47
CA LEU A 74 -15.80 15.26 -2.96
C LEU A 74 -16.09 16.26 -4.10
N GLY A 75 -15.66 15.93 -5.31
CA GLY A 75 -15.97 16.64 -6.55
C GLY A 75 -15.17 17.93 -6.77
N PRO A 76 -15.20 18.46 -7.99
CA PRO A 76 -14.52 19.70 -8.34
C PRO A 76 -15.08 20.90 -7.56
N GLY A 77 -14.19 21.79 -7.10
CA GLY A 77 -14.54 22.98 -6.32
C GLY A 77 -14.87 22.71 -4.85
N SER A 78 -14.58 21.50 -4.36
CA SER A 78 -14.75 21.17 -2.94
C SER A 78 -13.75 21.95 -2.07
N ALA A 79 -14.12 22.18 -0.80
CA ALA A 79 -13.20 22.80 0.17
C ALA A 79 -11.91 21.97 0.33
N PHE A 80 -12.01 20.64 0.19
CA PHE A 80 -10.87 19.74 0.22
C PHE A 80 -9.92 19.99 -0.95
N GLU A 81 -10.43 20.11 -2.18
CA GLU A 81 -9.61 20.43 -3.35
C GLU A 81 -8.92 21.80 -3.21
N ALA A 82 -9.62 22.80 -2.65
CA ALA A 82 -9.05 24.12 -2.42
C ALA A 82 -7.88 24.10 -1.41
N GLU A 83 -7.91 23.19 -0.43
CA GLU A 83 -6.87 23.07 0.61
C GLU A 83 -5.72 22.13 0.22
N HIS A 84 -6.02 21.04 -0.47
CA HIS A 84 -5.08 19.94 -0.71
C HIS A 84 -4.78 19.68 -2.20
N GLY A 85 -5.47 20.36 -3.12
CA GLY A 85 -5.41 20.11 -4.55
C GLY A 85 -6.19 18.87 -4.97
N CYS A 86 -6.32 18.68 -6.28
CA CYS A 86 -6.82 17.42 -6.84
C CYS A 86 -5.76 16.32 -6.66
N PRO A 87 -6.11 15.08 -6.26
CA PRO A 87 -5.17 13.98 -6.30
C PRO A 87 -4.59 13.83 -7.73
N PRO A 88 -3.28 13.66 -7.89
CA PRO A 88 -2.66 13.49 -9.21
C PRO A 88 -3.23 12.24 -9.90
N GLU A 89 -3.11 12.17 -11.23
CA GLU A 89 -3.42 10.95 -11.97
C GLU A 89 -2.35 9.86 -11.76
N ALA A 90 -2.73 8.60 -12.02
CA ALA A 90 -1.88 7.45 -11.71
C ALA A 90 -0.55 7.43 -12.51
N ASP A 91 -0.55 8.01 -13.70
CA ASP A 91 0.61 8.11 -14.59
C ASP A 91 1.53 9.29 -14.28
N GLU A 92 1.08 10.26 -13.48
CA GLU A 92 1.91 11.38 -13.04
C GLU A 92 3.04 10.91 -12.11
N ASP A 93 4.23 11.52 -12.24
CA ASP A 93 5.40 11.21 -11.41
C ASP A 93 5.56 12.20 -10.25
N THR A 94 4.77 11.98 -9.20
CA THR A 94 4.78 12.76 -7.96
C THR A 94 5.31 11.90 -6.81
N GLU A 95 5.73 12.50 -5.70
CA GLU A 95 6.09 11.72 -4.50
C GLU A 95 4.94 10.82 -4.02
N ARG A 96 3.70 11.33 -4.13
CA ARG A 96 2.49 10.61 -3.75
C ARG A 96 2.27 9.36 -4.61
N THR A 97 2.33 9.50 -5.93
CA THR A 97 2.15 8.36 -6.86
C THR A 97 3.31 7.37 -6.75
N ARG A 98 4.56 7.84 -6.57
CA ARG A 98 5.73 6.97 -6.31
C ARG A 98 5.55 6.12 -5.05
N GLY A 99 5.08 6.72 -3.96
CA GLY A 99 4.83 6.01 -2.70
C GLY A 99 3.82 4.87 -2.86
N HIS A 100 2.65 5.17 -3.44
CA HIS A 100 1.62 4.15 -3.66
C HIS A 100 2.01 3.11 -4.72
N ARG A 101 2.81 3.49 -5.72
CA ARG A 101 3.34 2.54 -6.71
C ARG A 101 4.31 1.56 -6.06
N ALA A 102 5.14 2.02 -5.12
CA ALA A 102 5.98 1.15 -4.30
C ALA A 102 5.14 0.21 -3.43
N GLU A 103 4.11 0.71 -2.74
CA GLU A 103 3.17 -0.12 -1.97
C GLU A 103 2.56 -1.24 -2.85
N TYR A 104 1.99 -0.87 -4.00
CA TYR A 104 1.39 -1.82 -4.94
C TYR A 104 2.38 -2.89 -5.40
N HIS A 105 3.58 -2.50 -5.85
CA HIS A 105 4.55 -3.45 -6.37
C HIS A 105 5.16 -4.35 -5.29
N ILE A 106 5.31 -3.89 -4.05
CA ILE A 106 5.76 -4.74 -2.93
C ILE A 106 4.74 -5.85 -2.69
N VAL A 107 3.45 -5.52 -2.64
CA VAL A 107 2.38 -6.51 -2.48
C VAL A 107 2.40 -7.53 -3.62
N GLN A 108 2.45 -7.04 -4.86
CA GLN A 108 2.50 -7.88 -6.05
C GLN A 108 3.77 -8.76 -6.08
N HIS A 109 4.91 -8.27 -5.60
CA HIS A 109 6.16 -9.02 -5.59
C HIS A 109 6.16 -10.10 -4.51
N LEU A 110 5.85 -9.74 -3.26
CA LEU A 110 5.91 -10.68 -2.13
C LEU A 110 4.97 -11.87 -2.30
N LEU A 111 3.80 -11.64 -2.91
CA LEU A 111 2.82 -12.70 -3.13
C LEU A 111 3.01 -13.46 -4.44
N ARG A 112 3.91 -12.99 -5.33
CA ARG A 112 4.39 -13.76 -6.50
C ARG A 112 5.50 -14.75 -6.15
N VAL A 113 6.33 -14.44 -5.13
CA VAL A 113 7.48 -15.28 -4.75
C VAL A 113 7.04 -16.66 -4.22
N ASP A 114 5.84 -16.73 -3.64
CA ASP A 114 5.25 -17.99 -3.15
C ASP A 114 4.62 -18.86 -4.25
N ASP A 115 4.37 -18.35 -5.46
CA ASP A 115 3.90 -19.20 -6.57
C ASP A 115 5.05 -20.00 -7.22
N GLY A 116 6.29 -19.52 -7.13
CA GLY A 116 7.46 -20.18 -7.73
C GLY A 116 8.19 -21.14 -6.79
N ALA A 117 8.37 -20.74 -5.53
CA ALA A 117 9.19 -21.49 -4.57
C ALA A 117 8.40 -22.59 -3.82
N LEU A 118 7.12 -22.38 -3.51
CA LEU A 118 6.28 -23.38 -2.82
C LEU A 118 5.85 -24.54 -3.72
N LEU A 119 5.87 -24.37 -5.05
CA LEU A 119 5.60 -25.45 -6.01
C LEU A 119 6.79 -26.42 -6.19
N THR A 120 8.01 -25.98 -5.88
CA THR A 120 9.22 -26.80 -6.03
C THR A 120 9.55 -27.66 -4.81
N GLU A 121 9.13 -27.26 -3.60
CA GLU A 121 9.41 -28.03 -2.38
C GLU A 121 8.36 -29.10 -2.05
N SER A 122 7.21 -29.13 -2.74
CA SER A 122 6.22 -30.23 -2.64
C SER A 122 6.47 -31.36 -3.66
N ALA A 123 7.54 -31.29 -4.44
CA ALA A 123 7.89 -32.26 -5.49
C ALA A 123 9.24 -32.98 -5.25
N ALA A 124 9.85 -32.83 -4.06
CA ALA A 124 11.12 -33.45 -3.69
C ALA A 124 10.97 -34.43 -2.52
#